data_AF-A0A6I4UN32-F1
#
_entry.id   AF-A0A6I4UN32-F1
#
_cell.length_a   1.000
_cell.length_b   1.000
_cell.length_c   1.000
_cell.angle_alpha   90.00
_cell.angle_beta   90.00
_cell.angle_gamma   90.00
#
_symmetry.space_group_name_H-M   'P 1'
#
loop_
_entity.id
_entity.type
_entity.pdbx_description
1 polymer ?
#
loop_
_entity_poly.entity_id
_entity_poly.type
_entity_poly.pdbx_seq_one_letter_code
_entity_poly.pdbx_strand_id
1 'polypeptide(L)'
;MPFTPSKPSPARVLSRAAALSTPEARWRPGLADHPFHSEIFASASEASGVGLALALARDALTSNAADEAIEDTRQVLWVQDRAAIRLGGRPCLAGLSPDLRRHLIHVAAATPEDALFALEEGLKCRDLACVIGEIAGNPRALSFTASRRLSLTAERHGVRLWLVRLDAERDLSSARMRWQVRAAPSPLPRWNPAAPGTASWHAELFRARAHAPGEWMLCDDTGTLRLRSDPDTDVAAAPDPVHLARPTVGRSLAARARA
;
A
#
# COMPACT_ATOMS: atom_id res chain seq x y z
N MET A 1 66.99 -18.89 42.83
CA MET A 1 65.61 -19.18 43.29
C MET A 1 65.15 -18.03 44.18
N PRO A 2 63.87 -17.59 44.16
CA PRO A 2 62.76 -18.03 43.32
C PRO A 2 62.42 -17.03 42.19
N PHE A 3 61.99 -17.61 41.06
CA PHE A 3 61.45 -16.95 39.88
C PHE A 3 60.06 -16.37 40.19
N THR A 4 59.84 -15.11 39.89
CA THR A 4 58.50 -14.50 39.85
C THR A 4 57.85 -14.75 38.48
N PRO A 5 56.58 -15.21 38.41
CA PRO A 5 55.93 -15.48 37.14
C PRO A 5 55.60 -14.16 36.42
N SER A 6 55.95 -14.10 35.13
CA SER A 6 55.67 -12.97 34.25
C SER A 6 54.16 -12.77 34.08
N LYS A 7 53.71 -11.52 34.17
CA LYS A 7 52.35 -11.12 33.78
C LYS A 7 52.17 -11.38 32.28
N PRO A 8 51.07 -12.01 31.83
CA PRO A 8 50.80 -12.11 30.40
C PRO A 8 50.48 -10.71 29.84
N SER A 9 51.11 -10.43 28.70
CA SER A 9 50.83 -9.27 27.84
C SER A 9 49.35 -9.26 27.40
N PRO A 10 48.66 -8.12 27.41
CA PRO A 10 47.29 -8.04 26.90
C PRO A 10 47.35 -8.01 25.38
N ALA A 11 47.51 -9.18 24.76
CA ALA A 11 47.12 -9.37 23.38
C ALA A 11 45.60 -9.17 23.32
N ARG A 12 45.18 -7.99 22.85
CA ARG A 12 43.81 -7.69 22.45
C ARG A 12 43.37 -8.73 21.42
N VAL A 13 42.73 -9.79 21.89
CA VAL A 13 41.83 -10.58 21.06
C VAL A 13 40.64 -9.65 20.77
N LEU A 14 40.68 -8.98 19.62
CA LEU A 14 39.49 -8.39 19.02
C LEU A 14 38.56 -9.55 18.67
N SER A 15 37.84 -10.04 19.67
CA SER A 15 36.65 -10.86 19.46
C SER A 15 35.68 -9.98 18.69
N ARG A 16 35.68 -10.16 17.37
CA ARG A 16 34.63 -9.71 16.47
C ARG A 16 33.36 -10.41 16.94
N ALA A 17 32.69 -9.80 17.91
CA ALA A 17 31.29 -10.08 18.17
C ALA A 17 30.60 -9.79 16.85
N ALA A 18 30.35 -10.84 16.07
CA ALA A 18 29.33 -10.83 15.06
C ALA A 18 28.09 -10.34 15.80
N ALA A 19 27.73 -9.07 15.59
CA ALA A 19 26.44 -8.57 15.97
C ALA A 19 25.46 -9.56 15.38
N LEU A 20 24.80 -10.32 16.25
CA LEU A 20 23.66 -11.15 15.89
C LEU A 20 22.69 -10.15 15.27
N SER A 21 22.68 -10.09 13.94
CA SER A 21 21.76 -9.27 13.18
C SER A 21 20.38 -9.76 13.55
N THR A 22 19.69 -9.00 14.39
CA THR A 22 18.26 -9.16 14.58
C THR A 22 17.65 -9.25 13.18
N PRO A 23 16.86 -10.29 12.85
CA PRO A 23 16.24 -10.38 11.55
C PRO A 23 15.50 -9.07 11.30
N GLU A 24 15.90 -8.33 10.25
CA GLU A 24 15.20 -7.10 9.87
C GLU A 24 13.72 -7.47 9.66
N ALA A 25 12.83 -6.76 10.36
CA ALA A 25 11.42 -7.10 10.36
C ALA A 25 10.86 -7.02 8.93
N ARG A 26 10.39 -8.13 8.39
CA ARG A 26 9.78 -8.16 7.05
C ARG A 26 8.48 -7.35 7.06
N TRP A 27 8.28 -6.53 6.05
CA TRP A 27 7.02 -5.79 5.90
C TRP A 27 5.84 -6.75 5.70
N ARG A 28 4.67 -6.35 6.20
CA ARG A 28 3.38 -7.03 6.02
C ARG A 28 2.23 -6.00 6.04
N PRO A 29 1.07 -6.30 5.44
CA PRO A 29 -0.14 -5.49 5.61
C PRO A 29 -0.58 -5.41 7.08
N GLY A 30 -1.31 -4.35 7.43
CA GLY A 30 -1.91 -4.14 8.75
C GLY A 30 -0.93 -3.72 9.85
N LEU A 31 0.28 -3.27 9.51
CA LEU A 31 1.20 -2.68 10.48
C LEU A 31 0.63 -1.34 10.98
N ALA A 32 0.85 -0.99 12.25
CA ALA A 32 0.41 0.32 12.77
C ALA A 32 1.32 1.47 12.28
N ASP A 33 2.62 1.21 12.18
CA ASP A 33 3.60 2.20 11.73
C ASP A 33 3.73 2.16 10.20
N HIS A 34 3.13 3.16 9.56
CA HIS A 34 3.21 3.38 8.11
C HIS A 34 4.10 4.56 7.77
N PRO A 35 4.97 4.47 6.75
CA PRO A 35 5.83 5.57 6.33
C PRO A 35 5.01 6.81 5.92
N PHE A 36 5.55 7.99 6.23
CA PHE A 36 4.95 9.25 5.79
C PHE A 36 5.11 9.52 4.29
N HIS A 37 6.10 8.91 3.64
CA HIS A 37 6.30 9.05 2.20
C HIS A 37 6.75 7.73 1.60
N SER A 38 5.93 7.21 0.67
CA SER A 38 6.21 6.03 -0.13
C SER A 38 6.19 6.36 -1.61
N GLU A 39 7.10 5.75 -2.35
CA GLU A 39 7.11 5.79 -3.82
C GLU A 39 6.72 4.44 -4.40
N ILE A 40 5.92 4.46 -5.46
CA ILE A 40 5.40 3.27 -6.13
C ILE A 40 5.66 3.40 -7.62
N PHE A 41 6.65 2.67 -8.12
CA PHE A 41 6.99 2.58 -9.54
C PHE A 41 6.13 1.51 -10.20
N ALA A 42 5.48 1.85 -11.31
CA ALA A 42 4.60 0.95 -12.03
C ALA A 42 4.47 1.34 -13.50
N SER A 43 4.02 0.41 -14.35
CA SER A 43 3.63 0.79 -15.71
C SER A 43 2.31 1.53 -15.72
N ALA A 44 2.17 2.53 -16.58
CA ALA A 44 0.89 3.22 -16.76
C ALA A 44 -0.20 2.36 -17.43
N SER A 45 0.19 1.27 -18.10
CA SER A 45 -0.74 0.41 -18.85
C SER A 45 -1.53 -0.60 -17.99
N GLU A 46 -1.15 -0.76 -16.72
CA GLU A 46 -1.70 -1.82 -15.85
C GLU A 46 -2.55 -1.30 -14.69
N ALA A 47 -2.56 0.02 -14.44
CA ALA A 47 -3.15 0.65 -13.25
C ALA A 47 -2.65 0.08 -11.90
N SER A 48 -1.57 -0.70 -11.91
CA SER A 48 -1.06 -1.45 -10.76
C SER A 48 -0.49 -0.54 -9.67
N GLY A 49 0.19 0.55 -10.07
CA GLY A 49 0.77 1.52 -9.14
C GLY A 49 -0.29 2.21 -8.28
N VAL A 50 -1.33 2.76 -8.91
CA VAL A 50 -2.39 3.45 -8.17
C VAL A 50 -3.32 2.49 -7.44
N GLY A 51 -3.58 1.31 -8.01
CA GLY A 51 -4.30 0.24 -7.32
C GLY A 51 -3.64 -0.14 -5.99
N LEU A 52 -2.32 -0.35 -5.99
CA LEU A 52 -1.60 -0.62 -4.75
C LEU A 52 -1.54 0.60 -3.83
N ALA A 53 -1.37 1.82 -4.36
CA ALA A 53 -1.36 3.04 -3.57
C ALA A 53 -2.65 3.21 -2.76
N LEU A 54 -3.80 2.97 -3.40
CA LEU A 54 -5.11 3.01 -2.75
C LEU A 54 -5.26 1.91 -1.68
N ALA A 55 -4.80 0.69 -1.98
CA ALA A 55 -4.84 -0.41 -1.01
C ALA A 55 -3.95 -0.14 0.22
N LEU A 56 -2.74 0.39 0.03
CA LEU A 56 -1.84 0.81 1.11
C LEU A 56 -2.41 2.00 1.90
N ALA A 57 -3.04 2.96 1.22
CA ALA A 57 -3.69 4.08 1.87
C ALA A 57 -4.83 3.62 2.78
N ARG A 58 -5.70 2.70 2.31
CA ARG A 58 -6.77 2.12 3.14
C ARG A 58 -6.20 1.32 4.31
N ASP A 59 -5.21 0.46 4.07
CA ASP A 59 -4.55 -0.32 5.11
C ASP A 59 -4.03 0.58 6.24
N ALA A 60 -3.41 1.72 5.89
CA ALA A 60 -2.94 2.72 6.84
C ALA A 60 -4.05 3.46 7.61
N LEU A 61 -5.22 3.66 7.00
CA LEU A 61 -6.36 4.29 7.67
C LEU A 61 -7.03 3.29 8.62
N THR A 62 -7.20 2.04 8.19
CA THR A 62 -7.79 0.97 9.02
C THR A 62 -6.91 0.59 10.19
N SER A 63 -5.57 0.55 10.02
CA SER A 63 -4.65 0.22 11.12
C SER A 63 -4.61 1.29 12.22
N ASN A 64 -4.92 2.54 11.88
CA ASN A 64 -5.01 3.64 12.86
C ASN A 64 -6.36 3.69 13.58
N ALA A 65 -7.42 3.13 12.98
CA ALA A 65 -8.78 3.09 13.54
C ALA A 65 -8.99 1.94 14.54
N ALA A 66 -7.96 1.16 14.86
CA ALA A 66 -8.05 0.03 15.79
C ALA A 66 -8.35 0.45 17.25
N ASP A 67 -8.20 1.73 17.60
CA ASP A 67 -8.45 2.24 18.96
C ASP A 67 -9.90 2.71 19.20
N GLU A 68 -10.66 3.13 18.19
CA GLU A 68 -12.10 3.44 18.29
C GLU A 68 -12.78 3.23 16.93
N ALA A 69 -13.95 2.60 16.89
CA ALA A 69 -14.72 2.25 15.69
C ALA A 69 -15.31 3.46 14.92
N ILE A 70 -14.53 4.54 14.79
CA ILE A 70 -14.87 5.74 14.04
C ILE A 70 -14.27 5.59 12.64
N GLU A 71 -15.15 5.48 11.65
CA GLU A 71 -14.77 5.51 10.24
C GLU A 71 -14.07 6.84 9.93
N ASP A 72 -12.84 6.81 9.39
CA ASP A 72 -12.13 8.04 9.02
C ASP A 72 -12.86 8.69 7.83
N THR A 73 -13.55 9.80 8.09
CA THR A 73 -14.32 10.54 7.08
C THR A 73 -13.51 11.66 6.41
N ARG A 74 -12.20 11.75 6.69
CA ARG A 74 -11.34 12.78 6.10
C ARG A 74 -11.17 12.57 4.60
N GLN A 75 -10.87 13.66 3.90
CA GLN A 75 -10.76 13.64 2.44
C GLN A 75 -9.41 13.04 2.00
N VAL A 76 -9.39 12.37 0.86
CA VAL A 76 -8.20 11.90 0.16
C VAL A 76 -7.94 12.84 -1.01
N LEU A 77 -6.77 13.47 -1.04
CA LEU A 77 -6.36 14.28 -2.18
C LEU A 77 -5.61 13.42 -3.19
N TRP A 78 -6.07 13.39 -4.43
CA TRP A 78 -5.39 12.71 -5.53
C TRP A 78 -4.98 13.73 -6.59
N VAL A 79 -3.68 13.96 -6.70
CA VAL A 79 -3.08 14.88 -7.66
C VAL A 79 -2.49 14.09 -8.82
N GLN A 80 -2.90 14.39 -10.05
CA GLN A 80 -2.29 13.83 -11.26
C GLN A 80 -1.69 14.94 -12.10
N ASP A 81 -0.47 14.75 -12.61
CA ASP A 81 0.06 15.61 -13.65
C ASP A 81 -0.58 15.30 -15.02
N ARG A 82 -0.50 16.25 -15.96
CA ARG A 82 -1.09 16.11 -17.30
C ARG A 82 -0.60 14.87 -18.04
N ALA A 83 0.65 14.45 -17.86
CA ALA A 83 1.17 13.26 -18.52
C ALA A 83 0.64 11.98 -17.87
N ALA A 84 0.56 11.89 -16.54
CA ALA A 84 -0.09 10.77 -15.86
C ALA A 84 -1.55 10.59 -16.30
N ILE A 85 -2.32 11.68 -16.39
CA ILE A 85 -3.71 11.63 -16.88
C ILE A 85 -3.79 11.06 -18.30
N ARG A 86 -2.85 11.41 -19.17
CA ARG A 86 -2.84 10.93 -20.56
C ARG A 86 -2.52 9.45 -20.67
N LEU A 87 -1.69 8.92 -19.76
CA LEU A 87 -1.26 7.53 -19.79
C LEU A 87 -2.23 6.61 -19.03
N GLY A 88 -2.56 6.95 -17.79
CA GLY A 88 -3.39 6.12 -16.90
C GLY A 88 -4.86 6.53 -16.83
N GLY A 89 -5.24 7.63 -17.47
CA GLY A 89 -6.59 8.18 -17.38
C GLY A 89 -6.84 8.95 -16.08
N ARG A 90 -8.11 9.31 -15.85
CA ARG A 90 -8.58 9.95 -14.62
C ARG A 90 -9.24 8.93 -13.70
N PRO A 91 -9.32 9.19 -12.38
CA PRO A 91 -10.07 8.34 -11.45
C PRO A 91 -11.50 8.09 -11.96
N CYS A 92 -11.82 6.82 -12.20
CA CYS A 92 -13.17 6.41 -12.55
C CYS A 92 -13.98 6.20 -11.27
N LEU A 93 -14.90 7.13 -10.97
CA LEU A 93 -15.72 7.07 -9.74
C LEU A 93 -16.43 5.71 -9.56
N ALA A 94 -16.92 5.11 -10.64
CA ALA A 94 -17.61 3.82 -10.58
C ALA A 94 -16.69 2.65 -10.14
N GLY A 95 -15.38 2.76 -10.39
CA GLY A 95 -14.39 1.75 -10.00
C GLY A 95 -13.85 1.92 -8.57
N LEU A 96 -14.18 3.03 -7.90
CA LEU A 96 -13.77 3.27 -6.52
C LEU A 96 -14.76 2.62 -5.54
N SER A 97 -14.27 2.29 -4.35
CA SER A 97 -15.15 1.85 -3.27
C SER A 97 -16.08 2.98 -2.81
N PRO A 98 -17.20 2.67 -2.15
CA PRO A 98 -18.11 3.68 -1.62
C PRO A 98 -17.45 4.69 -0.68
N ASP A 99 -16.47 4.25 0.12
CA ASP A 99 -15.68 5.10 1.04
C ASP A 99 -14.81 6.11 0.30
N LEU A 100 -14.05 5.69 -0.71
CA LEU A 100 -13.24 6.63 -1.48
C LEU A 100 -14.09 7.54 -2.36
N ARG A 101 -15.19 7.03 -2.93
CA ARG A 101 -16.05 7.80 -3.85
C ARG A 101 -16.55 9.12 -3.26
N ARG A 102 -16.88 9.13 -1.96
CA ARG A 102 -17.46 10.29 -1.26
C ARG A 102 -16.41 11.23 -0.66
N HIS A 103 -15.15 10.80 -0.59
CA HIS A 103 -14.07 11.51 0.09
C HIS A 103 -12.90 11.89 -0.84
N LEU A 104 -13.05 11.69 -2.15
CA LEU A 104 -11.97 11.95 -3.09
C LEU A 104 -12.02 13.38 -3.64
N ILE A 105 -10.93 14.12 -3.44
CA ILE A 105 -10.66 15.39 -4.13
C ILE A 105 -9.62 15.10 -5.22
N HIS A 106 -10.01 15.27 -6.48
CA HIS A 106 -9.10 15.07 -7.61
C HIS A 106 -8.60 16.41 -8.17
N VAL A 107 -7.27 16.56 -8.24
CA VAL A 107 -6.58 17.72 -8.81
C VAL A 107 -5.85 17.31 -10.09
N ALA A 108 -6.30 17.87 -11.22
CA ALA A 108 -5.64 17.70 -12.51
C ALA A 108 -4.67 18.87 -12.75
N ALA A 109 -3.39 18.64 -12.49
CA ALA A 109 -2.35 19.64 -12.65
C ALA A 109 -1.90 19.76 -14.12
N ALA A 110 -1.63 20.99 -14.57
CA ALA A 110 -1.19 21.25 -15.95
C ALA A 110 0.27 20.83 -16.18
N THR A 111 1.11 20.98 -15.15
CA THR A 111 2.55 20.70 -15.16
C THR A 111 2.97 19.84 -13.97
N PRO A 112 4.13 19.14 -14.03
CA PRO A 112 4.71 18.47 -12.87
C PRO A 112 4.99 19.43 -11.70
N GLU A 113 5.38 20.68 -11.98
CA GLU A 113 5.61 21.71 -10.97
C GLU A 113 4.33 22.04 -10.19
N ASP A 114 3.22 22.23 -10.91
CA ASP A 114 1.90 22.46 -10.30
C ASP A 114 1.43 21.26 -9.49
N ALA A 115 1.71 20.04 -9.98
CA ALA A 115 1.40 18.82 -9.27
C ALA A 115 2.17 18.74 -7.95
N LEU A 116 3.48 18.98 -7.97
CA LEU A 116 4.32 18.98 -6.77
C LEU A 116 3.92 20.08 -5.79
N PHE A 117 3.51 21.25 -6.28
CA PHE A 117 2.95 22.31 -5.45
C PHE A 117 1.66 21.85 -4.76
N ALA A 118 0.70 21.30 -5.51
CA ALA A 118 -0.56 20.81 -4.95
C ALA A 118 -0.36 19.66 -3.94
N LEU A 119 0.60 18.76 -4.20
CA LEU A 119 0.98 17.71 -3.25
C LEU A 119 1.49 18.32 -1.94
N GLU A 120 2.37 19.30 -2.00
CA GLU A 120 2.92 19.95 -0.82
C GLU A 120 1.86 20.70 -0.01
N GLU A 121 0.95 21.43 -0.67
CA GLU A 121 -0.16 22.12 -0.01
C GLU A 121 -1.15 21.13 0.62
N GLY A 122 -1.43 20.01 -0.07
CA GLY A 122 -2.21 18.91 0.49
C GLY A 122 -1.58 18.36 1.76
N LEU A 123 -0.28 18.11 1.76
CA LEU A 123 0.43 17.61 2.93
C LEU A 123 0.40 18.58 4.13
N LYS A 124 0.20 19.88 3.90
CA LYS A 124 0.04 20.88 4.97
C LYS A 124 -1.35 20.84 5.62
N CYS A 125 -2.35 20.28 4.92
CA CYS A 125 -3.74 20.20 5.36
C CYS A 125 -4.00 18.93 6.21
N ARG A 126 -4.14 19.11 7.53
CA ARG A 126 -4.33 18.00 8.48
C ARG A 126 -5.72 17.34 8.42
N ASP A 127 -6.68 17.99 7.75
CA ASP A 127 -8.03 17.48 7.51
C ASP A 127 -8.07 16.45 6.38
N LEU A 128 -6.94 16.22 5.69
CA LEU A 128 -6.80 15.12 4.74
C LEU A 128 -6.37 13.83 5.45
N ALA A 129 -6.97 12.72 5.04
CA ALA A 129 -6.57 11.38 5.43
C ALA A 129 -5.18 11.04 4.89
N CYS A 130 -4.98 11.30 3.59
CA CYS A 130 -3.71 11.12 2.89
C CYS A 130 -3.70 11.89 1.57
N VAL A 131 -2.52 11.95 0.97
CA VAL A 131 -2.28 12.52 -0.36
C VAL A 131 -1.73 11.43 -1.27
N ILE A 132 -2.30 11.31 -2.47
CA ILE A 132 -1.86 10.43 -3.54
C ILE A 132 -1.38 11.33 -4.68
N GLY A 133 -0.17 11.09 -5.16
CA GLY A 133 0.38 11.77 -6.32
C GLY A 133 0.63 10.79 -7.45
N GLU A 134 0.24 11.11 -8.67
CA GLU A 134 0.68 10.39 -9.86
C GLU A 134 1.48 11.31 -10.77
N ILE A 135 2.73 10.94 -10.98
CA ILE A 135 3.67 11.68 -11.82
C ILE A 135 4.22 10.72 -12.87
N ALA A 136 4.06 11.05 -14.15
CA ALA A 136 4.63 10.27 -15.24
C ALA A 136 6.13 10.54 -15.43
N GLY A 137 6.90 9.47 -15.62
CA GLY A 137 8.33 9.52 -15.93
C GLY A 137 9.19 10.18 -14.84
N ASN A 138 10.27 10.82 -15.29
CA ASN A 138 11.27 11.46 -14.43
C ASN A 138 11.36 12.96 -14.74
N PRO A 139 10.32 13.76 -14.44
CA PRO A 139 10.35 15.20 -14.72
C PRO A 139 11.43 15.86 -13.87
N ARG A 140 12.14 16.83 -14.46
CA ARG A 140 13.22 17.58 -13.75
C ARG A 140 12.73 18.27 -12.48
N ALA A 141 11.45 18.65 -12.45
CA ALA A 141 10.80 19.24 -11.28
C ALA A 141 10.87 18.32 -10.05
N LEU A 142 10.75 17.00 -10.23
CA LEU A 142 10.82 16.00 -9.18
C LEU A 142 12.28 15.60 -8.89
N SER A 143 13.09 16.59 -8.53
CA SER A 143 14.46 16.40 -8.07
C SER A 143 14.53 15.76 -6.69
N PHE A 144 15.71 15.29 -6.28
CA PHE A 144 15.94 14.82 -4.91
C PHE A 144 15.58 15.87 -3.85
N THR A 145 15.81 17.16 -4.13
CA THR A 145 15.43 18.27 -3.24
C THR A 145 13.92 18.38 -3.10
N ALA A 146 13.17 18.26 -4.21
CA ALA A 146 11.71 18.27 -4.19
C ALA A 146 11.16 17.05 -3.42
N SER A 147 11.70 15.86 -3.69
CA SER A 147 11.37 14.64 -2.93
C SER A 147 11.61 14.84 -1.43
N ARG A 148 12.79 15.37 -1.05
CA ARG A 148 13.15 15.60 0.35
C ARG A 148 12.19 16.59 1.02
N ARG A 149 11.81 17.64 0.30
CA ARG A 149 10.81 18.61 0.77
C ARG A 149 9.47 17.93 1.05
N LEU A 150 8.98 17.10 0.13
CA LEU A 150 7.74 16.33 0.32
C LEU A 150 7.82 15.40 1.54
N SER A 151 8.91 14.62 1.69
CA SER A 151 9.10 13.76 2.89
C SER A 151 9.04 14.56 4.18
N LEU A 152 9.75 15.70 4.25
CA LEU A 152 9.81 16.52 5.45
C LEU A 152 8.47 17.20 5.75
N THR A 153 7.72 17.62 4.73
CA THR A 153 6.37 18.19 4.91
C THR A 153 5.39 17.14 5.40
N ALA A 154 5.40 15.94 4.80
CA ALA A 154 4.57 14.82 5.22
C ALA A 154 4.81 14.46 6.70
N GLU A 155 6.07 14.34 7.11
CA GLU A 155 6.46 14.06 8.50
C GLU A 155 6.09 15.21 9.46
N ARG A 156 6.30 16.47 9.05
CA ARG A 156 6.00 17.64 9.88
C ARG A 156 4.51 17.80 10.16
N HIS A 157 3.67 17.52 9.18
CA HIS A 157 2.23 17.74 9.28
C HIS A 157 1.44 16.48 9.63
N GLY A 158 2.06 15.30 9.56
CA GLY A 158 1.43 14.04 9.91
C GLY A 158 0.52 13.46 8.82
N VAL A 159 0.64 13.95 7.58
CA VAL A 159 -0.16 13.50 6.44
C VAL A 159 0.70 12.61 5.54
N ARG A 160 0.18 11.45 5.15
CA ARG A 160 0.95 10.46 4.37
C ARG A 160 0.87 10.75 2.87
N LEU A 161 2.01 10.58 2.20
CA LEU A 161 2.15 10.68 0.74
C LEU A 161 2.37 9.29 0.13
N TRP A 162 1.50 8.92 -0.80
CA TRP A 162 1.69 7.79 -1.72
C TRP A 162 1.97 8.34 -3.12
N LEU A 163 3.24 8.35 -3.53
CA LEU A 163 3.67 8.90 -4.81
C LEU A 163 3.85 7.78 -5.84
N VAL A 164 2.90 7.66 -6.77
CA VAL A 164 2.97 6.77 -7.91
C VAL A 164 3.81 7.41 -9.02
N ARG A 165 4.75 6.62 -9.53
CA ARG A 165 5.71 6.99 -10.58
C ARG A 165 5.44 6.10 -11.78
N LEU A 166 4.67 6.63 -12.75
CA LEU A 166 4.20 5.89 -13.93
C LEU A 166 5.27 5.86 -15.02
N ASP A 167 5.66 4.67 -15.49
CA ASP A 167 6.70 4.45 -16.51
C ASP A 167 8.01 5.24 -16.21
N ALA A 168 8.34 5.35 -14.93
CA ALA A 168 9.49 6.10 -14.44
C ALA A 168 10.66 5.18 -14.09
N GLU A 169 11.87 5.68 -14.27
CA GLU A 169 13.09 5.02 -13.82
C GLU A 169 13.34 5.28 -12.33
N ARG A 170 13.97 4.30 -11.64
CA ARG A 170 14.32 4.40 -10.23
C ARG A 170 15.46 5.42 -10.04
N ASP A 171 15.15 6.61 -9.55
CA ASP A 171 16.13 7.68 -9.26
C ASP A 171 16.37 7.87 -7.75
N LEU A 172 17.19 8.85 -7.36
CA LEU A 172 17.37 9.29 -5.98
C LEU A 172 16.08 9.87 -5.41
N SER A 173 15.68 9.34 -4.25
CA SER A 173 14.49 9.78 -3.54
C SER A 173 14.69 9.70 -2.03
N SER A 174 13.95 10.51 -1.30
CA SER A 174 13.85 10.54 0.16
C SER A 174 12.67 9.72 0.70
N ALA A 175 11.92 9.03 -0.18
CA ALA A 175 10.85 8.13 0.23
C ALA A 175 11.37 7.03 1.17
N ARG A 176 10.59 6.72 2.20
CA ARG A 176 10.95 5.76 3.26
C ARG A 176 10.70 4.32 2.84
N MET A 177 9.78 4.12 1.90
CA MET A 177 9.52 2.84 1.23
C MET A 177 9.39 3.08 -0.27
N ARG A 178 10.06 2.25 -1.06
CA ARG A 178 10.06 2.36 -2.52
C ARG A 178 9.74 1.01 -3.13
N TRP A 179 8.65 0.99 -3.87
CA TRP A 179 8.03 -0.20 -4.41
C TRP A 179 8.18 -0.22 -5.93
N GLN A 180 8.43 -1.40 -6.50
CA GLN A 180 8.13 -1.68 -7.90
C GLN A 180 6.93 -2.60 -7.94
N VAL A 181 5.94 -2.25 -8.76
CA VAL A 181 4.67 -2.96 -8.79
C VAL A 181 4.33 -3.29 -10.23
N ARG A 182 3.79 -4.50 -10.41
CA ARG A 182 3.14 -4.93 -11.63
C ARG A 182 1.81 -5.61 -11.31
N ALA A 183 0.87 -5.57 -12.24
CA ALA A 183 -0.35 -6.35 -12.13
C ALA A 183 0.00 -7.84 -12.06
N ALA A 184 -0.78 -8.58 -11.27
CA ALA A 184 -0.69 -10.03 -11.20
C ALA A 184 -2.05 -10.65 -11.52
N PRO A 185 -2.09 -11.89 -12.04
CA PRO A 185 -3.35 -12.59 -12.27
C PRO A 185 -4.20 -12.62 -11.01
N SER A 186 -5.46 -12.23 -11.13
CA SER A 186 -6.43 -12.31 -10.05
C SER A 186 -6.74 -13.77 -9.69
N PRO A 187 -7.00 -14.07 -8.40
CA PRO A 187 -7.56 -15.36 -8.01
C PRO A 187 -8.88 -15.63 -8.73
N LEU A 188 -9.12 -16.89 -9.10
CA LEU A 188 -10.38 -17.30 -9.71
C LEU A 188 -11.53 -17.11 -8.71
N PRO A 189 -12.60 -16.37 -9.06
CA PRO A 189 -13.77 -16.27 -8.19
C PRO A 189 -14.43 -17.63 -8.01
N ARG A 190 -14.71 -18.00 -6.76
CA ARG A 190 -15.29 -19.31 -6.40
C ARG A 190 -16.63 -19.59 -7.10
N TRP A 191 -17.46 -18.57 -7.27
CA TRP A 191 -18.85 -18.72 -7.73
C TRP A 191 -19.06 -18.43 -9.22
N ASN A 192 -18.14 -17.71 -9.86
CA ASN A 192 -18.22 -17.37 -11.28
C ASN A 192 -16.81 -17.25 -11.89
N PRO A 193 -16.30 -18.33 -12.51
CA PRO A 193 -14.98 -18.31 -13.15
C PRO A 193 -14.84 -17.29 -14.30
N ALA A 194 -15.95 -16.82 -14.86
CA ALA A 194 -15.97 -15.80 -15.92
C ALA A 194 -16.05 -14.37 -15.38
N ALA A 195 -16.26 -14.18 -14.07
CA ALA A 195 -16.22 -12.85 -13.47
C ALA A 195 -14.77 -12.36 -13.32
N PRO A 196 -14.51 -11.04 -13.41
CA PRO A 196 -13.24 -10.49 -13.00
C PRO A 196 -12.94 -10.87 -11.55
N GLY A 197 -11.72 -11.34 -11.31
CA GLY A 197 -11.26 -11.63 -9.96
C GLY A 197 -10.82 -10.38 -9.21
N THR A 198 -10.42 -10.60 -7.96
CA THR A 198 -9.92 -9.55 -7.08
C THR A 198 -8.60 -8.96 -7.58
N ALA A 199 -8.45 -7.63 -7.52
CA ALA A 199 -7.20 -6.97 -7.92
C ALA A 199 -6.01 -7.57 -7.16
N SER A 200 -4.94 -7.88 -7.91
CA SER A 200 -3.74 -8.52 -7.38
C SER A 200 -2.49 -7.90 -7.99
N TRP A 201 -1.42 -7.88 -7.20
CA TRP A 201 -0.17 -7.24 -7.54
C TRP A 201 1.01 -8.12 -7.15
N HIS A 202 2.06 -8.11 -7.96
CA HIS A 202 3.40 -8.47 -7.48
C HIS A 202 4.10 -7.16 -7.13
N ALA A 203 4.51 -7.05 -5.87
CA ALA A 203 5.12 -5.86 -5.32
C ALA A 203 6.52 -6.20 -4.77
N GLU A 204 7.55 -5.53 -5.29
CA GLU A 204 8.93 -5.59 -4.82
C GLU A 204 9.22 -4.33 -4.00
N LEU A 205 9.48 -4.48 -2.70
CA LEU A 205 10.03 -3.41 -1.87
C LEU A 205 11.54 -3.44 -2.03
N PHE A 206 12.07 -2.67 -2.97
CA PHE A 206 13.51 -2.68 -3.24
C PHE A 206 14.30 -1.75 -2.31
N ARG A 207 13.62 -0.85 -1.59
CA ARG A 207 14.25 0.01 -0.59
C ARG A 207 13.27 0.37 0.53
N ALA A 208 13.68 0.09 1.77
CA ALA A 208 13.03 0.57 2.97
C ALA A 208 14.04 0.87 4.07
N ARG A 209 13.66 1.70 5.03
CA ARG A 209 14.49 2.00 6.21
C ARG A 209 14.21 1.07 7.40
N ALA A 210 12.95 0.69 7.59
CA ALA A 210 12.49 -0.06 8.76
C ALA A 210 12.24 -1.54 8.49
N HIS A 211 12.34 -1.96 7.23
CA HIS A 211 11.99 -3.31 6.78
C HIS A 211 13.02 -3.85 5.83
N ALA A 212 13.22 -5.17 5.89
CA ALA A 212 14.01 -5.88 4.88
C ALA A 212 13.35 -5.71 3.50
N PRO A 213 14.13 -5.38 2.45
CA PRO A 213 13.68 -5.50 1.07
C PRO A 213 13.16 -6.91 0.76
N GLY A 214 12.25 -7.01 -0.20
CA GLY A 214 11.68 -8.31 -0.59
C GLY A 214 10.61 -8.21 -1.65
N GLU A 215 9.93 -9.33 -1.87
CA GLU A 215 8.80 -9.44 -2.79
C GLU A 215 7.57 -10.01 -2.08
N TRP A 216 6.39 -9.56 -2.52
CA TRP A 216 5.10 -10.02 -2.05
C TRP A 216 4.13 -10.15 -3.20
N MET A 217 3.30 -11.20 -3.14
CA MET A 217 2.04 -11.26 -3.87
C MET A 217 0.98 -10.64 -2.97
N LEU A 218 0.32 -9.59 -3.46
CA LEU A 218 -0.69 -8.83 -2.72
C LEU A 218 -2.03 -8.92 -3.45
N CYS A 219 -3.13 -8.86 -2.71
CA CYS A 219 -4.48 -8.73 -3.25
C CYS A 219 -5.35 -7.81 -2.39
N ASP A 220 -6.37 -7.21 -3.01
CA ASP A 220 -7.36 -6.37 -2.32
C ASP A 220 -8.62 -7.17 -1.94
N ASP A 221 -8.62 -7.81 -0.79
CA ASP A 221 -9.78 -8.57 -0.35
C ASP A 221 -10.86 -7.65 0.21
N THR A 222 -11.78 -7.22 -0.66
CA THR A 222 -12.94 -6.38 -0.32
C THR A 222 -12.57 -5.07 0.38
N GLY A 223 -11.47 -4.44 -0.03
CA GLY A 223 -10.96 -3.20 0.56
C GLY A 223 -9.87 -3.40 1.62
N THR A 224 -9.53 -4.66 1.94
CA THR A 224 -8.44 -5.01 2.87
C THR A 224 -7.23 -5.54 2.10
N LEU A 225 -6.07 -4.93 2.29
CA LEU A 225 -4.83 -5.42 1.69
C LEU A 225 -4.38 -6.72 2.38
N ARG A 226 -4.18 -7.78 1.60
CA ARG A 226 -3.74 -9.09 2.11
C ARG A 226 -2.54 -9.63 1.35
N LEU A 227 -1.76 -10.46 2.06
CA LEU A 227 -0.78 -11.34 1.44
C LEU A 227 -1.53 -12.45 0.71
N ARG A 228 -1.22 -12.63 -0.57
CA ARG A 228 -1.77 -13.73 -1.36
C ARG A 228 -0.93 -14.98 -1.09
N SER A 229 -1.57 -16.02 -0.58
CA SER A 229 -0.99 -17.37 -0.51
C SER A 229 -0.81 -17.93 -1.93
N ASP A 230 0.20 -18.76 -2.13
CA ASP A 230 0.44 -19.40 -3.42
C ASP A 230 -0.73 -20.34 -3.76
N PRO A 231 -1.28 -20.34 -5.00
CA PRO A 231 -2.46 -21.14 -5.35
C PRO A 231 -2.28 -22.64 -5.10
N ASP A 232 -1.04 -23.15 -5.20
CA ASP A 232 -0.73 -24.57 -5.00
C ASP A 232 -0.87 -25.05 -3.55
N THR A 233 -0.95 -24.13 -2.57
CA THR A 233 -1.15 -24.53 -1.16
C THR A 233 -2.63 -24.73 -0.81
N ASP A 234 -3.56 -24.13 -1.58
CA ASP A 234 -4.98 -24.07 -1.22
C ASP A 234 -5.85 -25.18 -1.85
N VAL A 235 -5.26 -26.06 -2.67
CA VAL A 235 -5.97 -27.24 -3.23
C VAL A 235 -6.28 -28.30 -2.14
N ALA A 236 -5.69 -28.16 -0.94
CA ALA A 236 -5.89 -29.08 0.17
C ALA A 236 -6.92 -28.62 1.22
N ALA A 237 -7.42 -27.38 1.15
CA ALA A 237 -8.45 -26.92 2.06
C ALA A 237 -9.82 -27.43 1.59
N ALA A 238 -10.28 -28.52 2.23
CA ALA A 238 -11.64 -29.02 2.06
C ALA A 238 -12.64 -27.85 2.18
N PRO A 239 -13.63 -27.75 1.28
CA PRO A 239 -14.55 -26.63 1.27
C PRO A 239 -15.30 -26.56 2.59
N ASP A 240 -15.17 -25.43 3.30
CA ASP A 240 -15.97 -25.12 4.48
C ASP A 240 -17.43 -24.93 4.03
N PRO A 241 -18.35 -25.85 4.37
CA PRO A 241 -19.74 -25.71 4.01
C PRO A 241 -20.32 -24.61 4.88
N VAL A 242 -20.36 -23.39 4.37
CA VAL A 242 -21.16 -22.32 4.96
C VAL A 242 -22.59 -22.85 5.06
N HIS A 243 -23.03 -23.08 6.29
CA HIS A 243 -24.29 -23.71 6.64
C HIS A 243 -25.45 -22.77 6.26
N LEU A 244 -25.88 -22.83 5.00
CA LEU A 244 -27.07 -22.18 4.47
C LEU A 244 -28.35 -22.86 4.99
N ALA A 245 -28.47 -23.07 6.30
CA ALA A 245 -29.76 -23.35 6.92
C ALA A 245 -30.43 -22.01 7.24
N ARG A 246 -31.01 -21.39 6.21
CA ARG A 246 -32.10 -20.44 6.45
C ARG A 246 -33.35 -21.30 6.67
N PRO A 247 -34.00 -21.27 7.84
CA PRO A 247 -35.25 -22.01 8.01
C PRO A 247 -36.28 -21.39 7.07
N THR A 248 -36.65 -22.13 6.03
CA THR A 248 -37.76 -21.79 5.15
C THR A 248 -39.04 -21.90 5.95
N VAL A 249 -39.49 -20.80 6.56
CA VAL A 249 -40.82 -20.71 7.17
C VAL A 249 -41.85 -20.50 6.06
N GLY A 250 -41.98 -21.49 5.17
CA GLY A 250 -43.03 -21.52 4.17
C GLY A 250 -44.33 -22.00 4.80
N ARG A 251 -45.21 -21.07 5.22
CA ARG A 251 -46.61 -21.44 5.50
C ARG A 251 -47.29 -21.71 4.15
N SER A 252 -47.73 -22.94 3.94
CA SER A 252 -48.55 -23.33 2.79
C SER A 252 -49.81 -22.47 2.74
N LEU A 253 -50.03 -21.75 1.63
CA LEU A 253 -51.25 -20.98 1.35
C LEU A 253 -52.37 -21.85 0.74
N ALA A 254 -52.19 -23.17 0.65
CA ALA A 254 -53.19 -24.07 0.10
C ALA A 254 -54.02 -24.74 1.20
N ALA A 255 -54.93 -23.99 1.82
CA ALA A 255 -56.17 -24.50 2.41
C ALA A 255 -57.06 -23.35 2.89
N ARG A 256 -57.82 -22.75 1.98
CA ARG A 256 -59.12 -22.15 2.30
C ARG A 256 -59.96 -22.05 1.03
N ALA A 257 -60.60 -23.17 0.72
CA ALA A 257 -61.75 -23.20 -0.17
C ALA A 257 -62.87 -23.99 0.51
N ARG A 258 -63.98 -23.27 0.76
CA ARG A 258 -65.38 -23.72 0.91
C ARG A 258 -65.72 -24.61 2.12
N ALA A 259 -66.48 -24.06 3.08
CA ALA A 259 -67.95 -24.03 3.16
C ALA A 259 -68.34 -23.52 4.55
#